data_AF-A0AAE8J0B0-F1
#
_entry.id   AF-A0AAE8J0B0-F1
#
_cell.length_a   1.000
_cell.length_b   1.000
_cell.length_c   1.000
_cell.angle_alpha   90.00
_cell.angle_beta   90.00
_cell.angle_gamma   90.00
#
_symmetry.space_group_name_H-M   'P 1'
#
loop_
_entity.id
_entity.type
_entity.pdbx_description
1 polymer ?
#
loop_
_entity_poly.entity_id
_entity_poly.type
_entity_poly.pdbx_seq_one_letter_code
_entity_poly.pdbx_strand_id
1 'polypeptide(L)'
;MTSKWVTAVFFGAALTVAGTAQADDLVFSLKNGTNSVLNAFYTSPVGVDDWEDDVFGKKALGPGETMEITIADGRRVCKYDMRFEFQGDELEDLEDTQNLCELGEYTITE
;
A
#
# COMPACT_ATOMS: atom_id res chain seq x y z
N MET A 1 43.36 39.24 -46.41
CA MET A 1 42.53 39.19 -45.18
C MET A 1 41.07 39.29 -45.59
N THR A 2 40.28 38.24 -45.32
CA THR A 2 38.94 38.26 -44.70
C THR A 2 38.31 36.88 -44.92
N SER A 3 38.24 36.12 -43.82
CA SER A 3 37.81 34.73 -43.78
C SER A 3 36.29 34.60 -43.91
N LYS A 4 35.88 33.61 -44.71
CA LYS A 4 34.57 32.96 -44.67
C LYS A 4 34.34 32.36 -43.28
N TRP A 5 33.16 32.56 -42.70
CA TRP A 5 32.67 31.70 -41.62
C TRP A 5 31.23 31.27 -41.92
N VAL A 6 31.10 29.96 -41.92
CA VAL A 6 29.93 29.17 -42.29
C VAL A 6 28.96 29.13 -41.11
N THR A 7 27.68 29.37 -41.37
CA THR A 7 26.59 29.17 -40.41
C THR A 7 26.39 27.68 -40.18
N ALA A 8 26.43 27.22 -38.92
CA ALA A 8 26.03 25.87 -38.55
C ALA A 8 24.93 25.96 -37.47
N VAL A 9 23.71 25.63 -37.87
CA VAL A 9 22.57 25.45 -36.95
C VAL A 9 22.61 23.99 -36.48
N PHE A 10 22.88 23.79 -35.18
CA PHE A 10 22.78 22.48 -34.55
C PHE A 10 21.35 22.26 -34.03
N PHE A 11 20.62 21.33 -34.64
CA PHE A 11 19.34 20.85 -34.15
C PHE A 11 19.59 19.68 -33.18
N GLY A 12 19.62 19.96 -31.87
CA GLY A 12 19.78 18.94 -30.84
C GLY A 12 18.45 18.25 -30.53
N ALA A 13 18.30 17.00 -30.92
CA ALA A 13 17.16 16.17 -30.53
C ALA A 13 17.33 15.69 -29.08
N ALA A 14 16.48 16.19 -28.16
CA ALA A 14 16.43 15.73 -26.78
C ALA A 14 15.59 14.44 -26.70
N LEU A 15 16.23 13.30 -26.43
CA LEU A 15 15.56 12.04 -26.10
C LEU A 15 15.24 12.05 -24.60
N THR A 16 13.98 12.31 -24.24
CA THR A 16 13.50 12.10 -22.87
C THR A 16 13.23 10.61 -22.66
N VAL A 17 14.12 9.93 -21.92
CA VAL A 17 13.82 8.60 -21.38
C VAL A 17 12.81 8.78 -20.25
N ALA A 18 11.53 8.53 -20.53
CA ALA A 18 10.52 8.39 -19.50
C ALA A 18 10.79 7.05 -18.78
N GLY A 19 11.31 7.11 -17.55
CA GLY A 19 11.40 5.93 -16.69
C GLY A 19 10.00 5.45 -16.33
N THR A 20 9.74 4.15 -16.49
CA THR A 20 8.52 3.53 -16.00
C THR A 20 8.57 3.48 -14.48
N ALA A 21 7.82 4.35 -13.81
CA ALA A 21 7.58 4.21 -12.38
C ALA A 21 6.61 3.02 -12.18
N GLN A 22 7.14 1.86 -11.75
CA GLN A 22 6.29 0.76 -11.30
C GLN A 22 5.84 1.05 -9.86
N ALA A 23 4.58 0.80 -9.55
CA ALA A 23 4.10 0.69 -8.17
C ALA A 23 4.48 -0.70 -7.66
N ASP A 24 5.06 -0.76 -6.46
CA ASP A 24 5.41 -2.04 -5.84
C ASP A 24 4.22 -2.53 -5.01
N ASP A 25 4.00 -3.84 -5.01
CA ASP A 25 3.00 -4.47 -4.13
C ASP A 25 3.48 -4.36 -2.67
N LEU A 26 2.57 -4.00 -1.76
CA LEU A 26 2.87 -3.92 -0.33
C LEU A 26 2.57 -5.27 0.29
N VAL A 27 3.59 -5.94 0.83
CA VAL A 27 3.48 -7.29 1.39
C VAL A 27 3.92 -7.30 2.85
N PHE A 28 3.06 -7.76 3.74
CA PHE A 28 3.35 -7.89 5.17
C PHE A 28 2.60 -9.07 5.80
N SER A 29 3.08 -9.53 6.95
CA SER A 29 2.41 -10.56 7.75
C SER A 29 1.43 -9.92 8.73
N LEU A 30 0.16 -10.33 8.70
CA LEU A 30 -0.85 -9.92 9.68
C LEU A 30 -1.10 -11.06 10.66
N LYS A 31 -0.88 -10.79 11.95
CA LYS A 31 -1.19 -11.71 13.04
C LYS A 31 -2.39 -11.21 13.83
N ASN A 32 -3.38 -12.08 14.03
CA ASN A 32 -4.46 -11.82 14.95
C ASN A 32 -4.02 -12.16 16.38
N GLY A 33 -3.60 -11.17 17.15
CA GLY A 33 -3.22 -11.34 18.56
C GLY A 33 -4.40 -11.23 19.54
N THR A 34 -5.62 -11.08 19.05
CA THR A 34 -6.85 -10.96 19.85
C THR A 34 -7.49 -12.34 20.11
N ASN A 35 -8.57 -12.35 20.88
CA ASN A 35 -9.38 -13.57 21.11
C ASN A 35 -10.58 -13.71 20.17
N SER A 36 -10.80 -12.75 19.26
CA SER A 36 -11.93 -12.74 18.33
C SER A 36 -11.51 -13.12 16.90
N VAL A 37 -12.40 -13.72 16.13
CA VAL A 37 -12.14 -14.03 14.71
C VAL A 37 -12.20 -12.74 13.90
N LEU A 38 -11.17 -12.42 13.13
CA LEU A 38 -11.15 -11.29 12.20
C LEU A 38 -11.81 -11.72 10.88
N ASN A 39 -12.89 -11.04 10.47
CA ASN A 39 -13.66 -11.39 9.28
C ASN A 39 -13.44 -10.45 8.10
N ALA A 40 -13.17 -9.17 8.36
CA ALA A 40 -12.86 -8.22 7.31
C ALA A 40 -11.67 -7.34 7.71
N PHE A 41 -10.84 -7.04 6.72
CA PHE A 41 -9.67 -6.20 6.88
C PHE A 41 -9.66 -5.16 5.76
N TYR A 42 -9.68 -3.89 6.13
CA TYR A 42 -9.71 -2.79 5.18
C TYR A 42 -8.43 -1.96 5.30
N THR A 43 -8.01 -1.40 4.18
CA THR A 43 -6.91 -0.44 4.12
C THR A 43 -7.31 0.75 3.27
N SER A 44 -6.91 1.96 3.69
CA SER A 44 -7.12 3.19 2.91
C SER A 44 -5.89 4.08 3.02
N PRO A 45 -5.40 4.73 1.95
CA PRO A 45 -4.34 5.73 2.08
C PRO A 45 -4.73 6.84 3.03
N VAL A 46 -3.79 7.30 3.86
CA VAL A 46 -4.07 8.35 4.84
C VAL A 46 -4.67 9.60 4.19
N GLY A 47 -5.73 10.14 4.82
CA GLY A 47 -6.45 11.31 4.33
C GLY A 47 -7.50 11.02 3.26
N VAL A 48 -7.83 9.75 3.03
CA VAL A 48 -9.01 9.31 2.28
C VAL A 48 -10.07 8.86 3.29
N ASP A 49 -11.21 9.54 3.33
CA ASP A 49 -12.25 9.34 4.36
C ASP A 49 -13.17 8.14 4.09
N ASP A 50 -13.01 7.46 2.95
CA ASP A 50 -13.80 6.30 2.55
C ASP A 50 -12.95 5.02 2.63
N TRP A 51 -13.49 3.98 3.27
CA TRP A 51 -12.89 2.65 3.27
C TRP A 51 -13.07 1.97 1.91
N GLU A 52 -12.01 1.32 1.44
CA GLU A 52 -12.00 0.59 0.16
C GLU A 52 -12.53 -0.85 0.35
N ASP A 53 -12.29 -1.72 -0.63
CA ASP A 53 -12.75 -3.12 -0.58
C ASP A 53 -12.06 -3.92 0.55
N ASP A 54 -12.78 -4.91 1.09
CA ASP A 54 -12.23 -5.87 2.04
C ASP A 54 -11.12 -6.72 1.40
N VAL A 55 -9.94 -6.67 2.02
CA VAL A 55 -8.72 -7.38 1.61
C VAL A 55 -8.87 -8.89 1.78
N PHE A 56 -9.69 -9.37 2.73
CA PHE A 56 -9.86 -10.80 3.01
C PHE A 56 -10.83 -11.49 2.03
N GLY A 57 -11.85 -10.77 1.58
CA GLY A 57 -12.88 -11.23 0.66
C GLY A 57 -13.78 -12.32 1.26
N LYS A 58 -13.33 -13.58 1.24
CA LYS A 58 -14.07 -14.73 1.84
C LYS A 58 -13.28 -15.45 2.91
N LYS A 59 -12.10 -14.92 3.26
CA LYS A 59 -11.22 -15.49 4.27
C LYS A 59 -11.57 -14.89 5.63
N ALA A 60 -11.13 -15.56 6.68
CA ALA A 60 -11.13 -15.05 8.04
C ALA A 60 -9.80 -15.43 8.69
N LEU A 61 -9.41 -14.72 9.75
CA LEU A 61 -8.19 -14.97 10.50
C LEU A 61 -8.55 -15.20 11.98
N GLY A 62 -8.41 -16.43 12.44
CA GLY A 62 -8.74 -16.83 13.80
C GLY A 62 -7.75 -16.32 14.85
N PRO A 63 -8.09 -16.43 16.14
CA PRO A 63 -7.20 -16.07 17.25
C PRO A 63 -5.84 -16.77 17.18
N GLY A 64 -4.76 -15.99 17.26
CA GLY A 64 -3.38 -16.47 17.22
C GLY A 64 -2.85 -16.84 15.84
N GLU A 65 -3.68 -16.80 14.80
CA GLU A 65 -3.27 -17.12 13.42
C GLU A 65 -2.54 -15.95 12.75
N THR A 66 -1.75 -16.28 11.73
CA THR A 66 -1.01 -15.32 10.90
C THR A 66 -1.26 -15.59 9.42
N MET A 67 -1.43 -14.53 8.63
CA MET A 67 -1.60 -14.59 7.18
C MET A 67 -0.73 -13.54 6.50
N GLU A 68 -0.16 -13.88 5.33
CA GLU A 68 0.48 -12.89 4.45
C GLU A 68 -0.58 -12.08 3.71
N ILE A 69 -0.43 -10.77 3.75
CA ILE A 69 -1.29 -9.79 3.10
C ILE A 69 -0.52 -9.17 1.95
N THR A 70 -1.22 -8.95 0.84
CA THR A 70 -0.70 -8.22 -0.33
C THR A 70 -1.69 -7.13 -0.70
N ILE A 71 -1.24 -5.87 -0.67
CA ILE A 71 -1.98 -4.72 -1.19
C ILE A 71 -1.36 -4.37 -2.54
N ALA A 72 -2.08 -4.70 -3.61
CA ALA A 72 -1.68 -4.49 -5.01
C ALA A 72 -2.60 -3.47 -5.69
N ASP A 73 -2.76 -2.30 -5.06
CA ASP A 73 -3.68 -1.24 -5.50
C ASP A 73 -3.10 -0.33 -6.61
N GLY A 74 -1.86 -0.59 -7.01
CA GLY A 74 -1.15 0.17 -8.05
C GLY A 74 -0.72 1.58 -7.62
N ARG A 75 -0.74 1.90 -6.32
CA ARG A 75 -0.35 3.21 -5.78
C ARG A 75 1.11 3.21 -5.35
N ARG A 76 1.66 4.42 -5.18
CA ARG A 76 3.04 4.68 -4.71
C ARG A 76 3.06 5.33 -3.33
N VAL A 77 1.98 5.17 -2.57
CA VAL A 77 1.84 5.68 -1.21
C VAL A 77 2.20 4.58 -0.23
N CYS A 78 2.69 4.96 0.94
CA CYS A 78 3.19 4.00 1.92
C CYS A 78 2.42 4.04 3.23
N LYS A 79 1.78 5.17 3.55
CA LYS A 79 1.01 5.32 4.79
C LYS A 79 -0.45 4.99 4.53
N TYR A 80 -0.96 4.03 5.27
CA TYR A 80 -2.34 3.58 5.20
C TYR A 80 -2.95 3.57 6.59
N ASP A 81 -4.21 3.95 6.64
CA ASP A 81 -5.12 3.61 7.71
C ASP A 81 -5.61 2.17 7.47
N MET A 82 -5.73 1.42 8.56
CA MET A 82 -6.11 0.03 8.62
C MET A 82 -7.32 -0.12 9.53
N ARG A 83 -8.29 -0.94 9.13
CA ARG A 83 -9.46 -1.26 9.96
C ARG A 83 -9.68 -2.76 10.03
N PHE A 84 -9.94 -3.23 11.25
CA PHE A 84 -10.12 -4.63 11.60
C PHE A 84 -11.54 -4.84 12.11
N GLU A 85 -12.38 -5.57 11.36
CA GLU A 85 -13.75 -5.88 11.77
C GLU A 85 -13.85 -7.36 12.20
N PHE A 86 -14.25 -7.55 13.46
CA PHE A 86 -14.31 -8.86 14.09
C PHE A 86 -15.69 -9.50 13.96
N GLN A 87 -15.72 -10.82 14.07
CA GLN A 87 -16.96 -11.59 14.09
C GLN A 87 -17.72 -11.35 15.40
N GLY A 88 -19.01 -11.03 15.28
CA GLY A 88 -19.88 -10.85 16.45
C GLY A 88 -19.74 -9.46 17.04
N ASP A 89 -20.00 -9.34 18.34
CA ASP A 89 -19.99 -8.09 19.10
C ASP A 89 -19.09 -8.14 20.35
N GLU A 90 -18.26 -9.20 20.47
CA GLU A 90 -17.37 -9.40 21.63
C GLU A 90 -16.18 -8.42 21.64
N LEU A 91 -15.73 -7.99 20.46
CA LEU A 91 -14.65 -7.03 20.29
C LEU A 91 -15.10 -5.96 19.30
N GLU A 92 -14.96 -4.68 19.69
CA GLU A 92 -15.22 -3.54 18.81
C GLU A 92 -14.19 -3.50 17.66
N ASP A 93 -14.57 -2.89 16.54
CA ASP A 93 -13.65 -2.67 15.43
C ASP A 93 -12.43 -1.87 15.90
N LEU A 94 -11.25 -2.29 15.43
CA LEU A 94 -9.99 -1.62 15.74
C LEU A 94 -9.45 -0.91 14.50
N GLU A 95 -8.80 0.23 14.71
CA GLU A 95 -8.18 1.01 13.65
C GLU A 95 -6.75 1.41 14.04
N ASP A 96 -5.86 1.50 13.05
CA ASP A 96 -4.49 1.98 13.23
C ASP A 96 -3.92 2.52 11.90
N THR A 97 -2.84 3.31 11.99
CA THR A 97 -2.15 3.86 10.82
C THR A 97 -0.72 3.35 10.77
N GLN A 98 -0.32 2.74 9.65
CA GLN A 98 1.02 2.17 9.50
C GLN A 98 1.70 2.58 8.19
N ASN A 99 3.04 2.51 8.19
CA ASN A 99 3.84 2.60 6.98
C ASN A 99 4.04 1.20 6.37
N LEU A 100 3.17 0.82 5.44
CA LEU A 100 3.15 -0.51 4.83
C LEU A 100 4.38 -0.80 3.95
N CYS A 101 5.10 0.22 3.47
CA CYS A 101 6.35 0.02 2.72
C CYS A 101 7.52 -0.45 3.60
N GLU A 102 7.44 -0.20 4.91
CA GLU A 102 8.46 -0.58 5.90
C GLU A 102 7.96 -1.68 6.84
N LEU A 103 6.68 -2.04 6.75
CA LEU A 103 6.02 -3.00 7.62
C LEU A 103 6.35 -4.42 7.15
N GLY A 104 7.01 -5.20 8.00
CA GLY A 104 7.20 -6.64 7.77
C GLY A 104 6.09 -7.48 8.41
N GLU A 105 5.74 -7.16 9.65
CA GLU A 105 4.70 -7.85 10.41
C GLU A 105 3.90 -6.84 11.24
N TYR A 106 2.59 -7.07 11.34
CA TYR A 106 1.68 -6.36 12.23
C TYR A 106 0.92 -7.36 13.09
N THR A 107 0.87 -7.11 14.39
CA THR A 107 0.07 -7.92 15.33
C THR A 107 -1.07 -7.06 15.86
N ILE A 108 -2.31 -7.51 15.65
CA ILE A 108 -3.49 -6.86 16.20
C ILE A 108 -3.55 -7.14 17.71
N THR A 109 -3.75 -6.11 18.50
CA THR A 109 -3.87 -6.19 19.96
C THR A 109 -5.08 -5.40 20.43
N GLU A 110 -5.79 -5.94 21.41
CA GLU A 110 -6.89 -5.29 22.14
C GLU A 110 -6.41 -4.10 23.01
#